data_AF-A0A284VU18-F1
#
_entry.id   AF-A0A284VU18-F1
#
_cell.length_a   1.000
_cell.length_b   1.000
_cell.length_c   1.000
_cell.angle_alpha   90.00
_cell.angle_beta   90.00
_cell.angle_gamma   90.00
#
_symmetry.space_group_name_H-M   'P 1'
#
loop_
_entity.id
_entity.type
_entity.pdbx_description
1 polymer ?
#
loop_
_entity_poly.entity_id
_entity_poly.type
_entity_poly.pdbx_seq_one_letter_code
_entity_poly.pdbx_strand_id
1 'polypeptide(L)'
;MDEQFEYSEKVMEHFRNPRNVGEIKDADGIGRVGNPVCGDLMEIQIKVENNILKDVKFKTFGCGSAIATSSMITEMAIGKTLEEALKITRGDVADELGGLPPIKMHCSNLAADALHAAIQDYMAKKEEKAKVEAEKYDYDVIIVGGGPGGLSTSILCGYRGLKTAIFEASNWGGVLSWLCPTKMIENFPGLCEKTTCQDLIDIWLNDAKRLKVDLRKERVNEITRDRKVITDSGEYRGGIIVLATGTTPSQAGVKGEEKFSKNDKGVYYFVTNPQKFAGKRVLIVGGGNSAVDAALSLAETADIITIAHRHDELRAVPHKMEHLKTLDKVKILYNTELLEIAGAEQVEKAVMRNVKEDEEFQMAVDAVILAVGLTPNTEIFKKLGIELTENGYIKTDKSQKTSIDGIYAVGDVASEVQFTVVAIAHGLIVAHNAYTQLRKPYWR
;
A
#
# COMPACT_ATOMS: atom_id res chain seq x y z
N MET A 1 -47.60 -1.40 57.50
CA MET A 1 -46.49 -2.28 57.09
C MET A 1 -45.54 -1.40 56.33
N ASP A 2 -44.54 -0.86 57.03
CA ASP A 2 -43.46 -0.11 56.42
C ASP A 2 -42.56 -1.12 55.69
N GLU A 3 -42.65 -1.18 54.37
CA GLU A 3 -41.56 -1.72 53.55
C GLU A 3 -40.41 -0.71 53.64
N GLN A 4 -39.49 -0.95 54.55
CA GLN A 4 -38.20 -0.28 54.58
C GLN A 4 -37.48 -0.63 53.27
N PHE A 5 -37.43 0.33 52.34
CA PHE A 5 -36.58 0.24 51.14
C PHE A 5 -35.12 0.28 51.57
N GLU A 6 -34.59 -0.85 52.05
CA GLU A 6 -33.20 -0.94 52.47
C GLU A 6 -32.29 -0.91 51.24
N TYR A 7 -31.30 -0.01 51.29
CA TYR A 7 -30.17 -0.07 50.38
C TYR A 7 -29.37 -1.33 50.68
N SER A 8 -28.84 -1.97 49.64
CA SER A 8 -27.93 -3.10 49.81
C SER A 8 -26.68 -2.69 50.59
N GLU A 9 -25.99 -3.66 51.19
CA GLU A 9 -24.71 -3.42 51.85
C GLU A 9 -23.68 -2.82 50.87
N LYS A 10 -23.67 -3.27 49.61
CA LYS A 10 -22.81 -2.72 48.54
C LYS A 10 -23.10 -1.25 48.28
N VAL A 11 -24.37 -0.84 48.18
CA VAL A 11 -24.73 0.59 48.00
C VAL A 11 -24.22 1.42 49.18
N MET A 12 -24.42 0.95 50.41
CA MET A 12 -23.97 1.67 51.60
C MET A 12 -22.44 1.74 51.68
N GLU A 13 -21.75 0.71 51.23
CA GLU A 13 -20.30 0.62 51.22
C GLU A 13 -19.68 1.57 50.19
N HIS A 14 -20.16 1.57 48.94
CA HIS A 14 -19.73 2.53 47.91
C HIS A 14 -20.13 3.98 48.22
N PHE A 15 -21.19 4.20 48.99
CA PHE A 15 -21.55 5.53 49.48
C PHE A 15 -20.58 6.02 50.56
N ARG A 16 -20.24 5.17 51.54
CA ARG A 16 -19.37 5.55 52.68
C ARG A 16 -17.89 5.62 52.29
N ASN A 17 -17.45 4.72 51.40
CA ASN A 17 -16.08 4.59 50.95
C ASN A 17 -16.01 4.56 49.42
N PRO A 18 -16.38 5.66 48.74
CA PRO A 18 -16.38 5.71 47.28
C PRO A 18 -14.98 5.54 46.69
N ARG A 19 -14.90 4.80 45.59
CA ARG A 19 -13.67 4.47 44.87
C ARG A 19 -13.47 5.46 43.74
N ASN A 20 -12.22 5.77 43.42
CA ASN A 20 -11.86 6.58 42.26
C ASN A 20 -12.48 8.00 42.24
N VAL A 21 -12.73 8.57 43.42
CA VAL A 21 -13.12 9.98 43.55
C VAL A 21 -11.95 10.88 43.19
N GLY A 22 -12.17 11.89 42.35
CA GLY A 22 -11.19 12.94 42.08
C GLY A 22 -11.11 13.32 40.60
N GLU A 23 -9.95 13.82 40.21
CA GLU A 23 -9.66 14.23 38.83
C GLU A 23 -8.46 13.49 38.27
N ILE A 24 -8.47 13.31 36.96
CA ILE A 24 -7.37 12.87 36.13
C ILE A 24 -6.78 14.13 35.49
N LYS A 25 -5.51 14.40 35.78
CA LYS A 25 -4.78 15.45 35.07
C LYS A 25 -4.63 15.06 33.60
N ASP A 26 -4.96 15.98 32.70
CA ASP A 26 -4.93 15.74 31.25
C ASP A 26 -5.76 14.50 30.85
N ALA A 27 -7.00 14.45 31.34
CA ALA A 27 -7.98 13.42 30.99
C ALA A 27 -8.19 13.34 29.47
N ASP A 28 -8.26 12.12 28.94
CA ASP A 28 -8.42 11.90 27.50
C ASP A 28 -9.88 12.11 27.06
N GLY A 29 -10.84 11.88 27.97
CA GLY A 29 -12.26 12.14 27.76
C GLY A 29 -12.97 12.55 29.06
N ILE A 30 -13.98 13.40 28.94
CA ILE A 30 -14.78 13.91 30.07
C ILE A 30 -16.26 13.88 29.70
N GLY A 31 -17.06 13.18 30.52
CA GLY A 31 -18.50 13.08 30.38
C GLY A 31 -19.20 13.76 31.54
N ARG A 32 -20.13 14.68 31.23
CA ARG A 32 -20.93 15.41 32.23
C ARG A 32 -22.39 15.18 31.96
N VAL A 33 -23.12 14.64 32.94
CA VAL A 33 -24.54 14.39 32.84
C VAL A 33 -25.20 14.84 34.13
N GLY A 34 -26.38 15.45 34.02
CA GLY A 34 -27.17 15.88 35.17
C GLY A 34 -28.63 15.45 35.02
N ASN A 35 -29.32 15.27 36.14
CA ASN A 35 -30.74 15.00 36.16
C ASN A 35 -31.50 16.21 36.74
N PRO A 36 -32.28 16.94 35.95
CA PRO A 36 -32.95 18.16 36.40
C PRO A 36 -34.07 17.89 37.42
N VAL A 37 -34.53 16.65 37.57
CA VAL A 37 -35.61 16.29 38.51
C VAL A 37 -35.09 16.20 39.94
N CYS A 38 -33.92 15.57 40.15
CA CYS A 38 -33.32 15.40 41.47
C CYS A 38 -32.18 16.38 41.76
N GLY A 39 -31.65 17.06 40.73
CA GLY A 39 -30.53 17.99 40.84
C GLY A 39 -29.14 17.33 40.87
N ASP A 40 -29.07 16.00 40.76
CA ASP A 40 -27.80 15.28 40.76
C ASP A 40 -27.00 15.60 39.48
N LEU A 41 -25.72 15.90 39.63
CA LEU A 41 -24.76 16.14 38.54
C LEU A 41 -23.58 15.20 38.70
N MET A 42 -23.23 14.50 37.63
CA MET A 42 -22.10 13.58 37.59
C MET A 42 -21.12 13.96 36.48
N GLU A 43 -19.84 13.92 36.81
CA GLU A 43 -18.73 14.03 35.88
C GLU A 43 -17.87 12.77 35.99
N ILE A 44 -17.59 12.13 34.85
CA ILE A 44 -16.63 11.03 34.72
C ILE A 44 -15.50 11.48 33.81
N GLN A 45 -14.27 11.21 34.24
CA GLN A 45 -13.04 11.47 33.51
C GLN A 45 -12.34 10.15 33.23
N ILE A 46 -11.80 9.97 32.02
CA ILE A 46 -11.12 8.72 31.62
C ILE A 46 -9.69 8.96 31.14
N LYS A 47 -8.83 7.97 31.39
CA LYS A 47 -7.51 7.81 30.78
C LYS A 47 -7.49 6.56 29.92
N VAL A 48 -7.10 6.69 28.66
CA VAL A 48 -7.16 5.60 27.67
C VAL A 48 -5.75 5.28 27.17
N GLU A 49 -5.36 4.02 27.26
CA GLU A 49 -4.12 3.53 26.69
C GLU A 49 -4.38 2.23 25.91
N ASN A 50 -3.95 2.17 24.65
CA ASN A 50 -4.13 0.99 23.79
C ASN A 50 -5.58 0.46 23.77
N ASN A 51 -6.56 1.38 23.67
CA ASN A 51 -8.00 1.09 23.69
C ASN A 51 -8.56 0.56 25.02
N ILE A 52 -7.78 0.61 26.11
CA ILE A 52 -8.17 0.15 27.45
C ILE A 52 -8.32 1.35 28.38
N LEU A 53 -9.38 1.37 29.18
CA LEU A 53 -9.56 2.35 30.26
C LEU A 53 -8.57 2.05 31.39
N LYS A 54 -7.51 2.85 31.48
CA LYS A 54 -6.45 2.71 32.49
C LYS A 54 -6.78 3.34 33.82
N ASP A 55 -7.50 4.45 33.78
CA ASP A 55 -7.98 5.17 34.95
C ASP A 55 -9.34 5.78 34.62
N VAL A 56 -10.26 5.74 35.57
CA VAL A 56 -11.59 6.31 35.47
C VAL A 56 -11.89 6.95 36.81
N LYS A 57 -12.06 8.28 36.83
CA LYS A 57 -12.39 9.00 38.06
C LYS A 57 -13.70 9.75 37.92
N PHE A 58 -14.33 10.02 39.05
CA PHE A 58 -15.57 10.78 39.06
C PHE A 58 -15.55 11.93 40.05
N LYS A 59 -16.38 12.93 39.72
CA LYS A 59 -16.90 13.94 40.64
C LYS A 59 -18.39 13.95 40.53
N THR A 60 -19.08 13.93 41.66
CA THR A 60 -20.54 13.96 41.67
C THR A 60 -21.04 14.91 42.74
N PHE A 61 -22.03 15.71 42.39
CA PHE A 61 -22.83 16.47 43.32
C PHE A 61 -24.21 15.84 43.30
N GLY A 62 -24.51 15.00 44.29
CA GLY A 62 -25.77 14.31 44.32
C GLY A 62 -26.00 13.48 45.57
N CYS A 63 -27.14 12.79 45.60
CA CYS A 63 -27.53 11.95 46.73
C CYS A 63 -26.61 10.72 46.91
N GLY A 64 -26.73 10.02 48.04
CA GLY A 64 -25.88 8.85 48.32
C GLY A 64 -25.91 7.75 47.25
N SER A 65 -27.06 7.57 46.58
CA SER A 65 -27.20 6.65 45.45
C SER A 65 -26.41 7.12 44.21
N ALA A 66 -26.31 8.43 43.97
CA ALA A 66 -25.49 8.98 42.91
C ALA A 66 -24.00 8.75 43.18
N ILE A 67 -23.55 8.91 44.43
CA ILE A 67 -22.17 8.61 44.84
C ILE A 67 -21.87 7.11 44.67
N ALA A 68 -22.75 6.23 45.15
CA ALA A 68 -22.55 4.80 45.06
C ALA A 68 -22.49 4.29 43.61
N THR A 69 -23.42 4.75 42.77
CA THR A 69 -23.45 4.40 41.33
C THR A 69 -22.26 4.97 40.57
N SER A 70 -21.81 6.19 40.88
CA SER A 70 -20.59 6.78 40.32
C SER A 70 -19.36 5.95 40.68
N SER A 71 -19.24 5.53 41.94
CA SER A 71 -18.14 4.68 42.39
C SER A 71 -18.16 3.34 41.67
N MET A 72 -19.32 2.68 41.59
CA MET A 72 -19.42 1.36 40.98
C MET A 72 -19.07 1.38 39.48
N ILE A 73 -19.60 2.34 38.72
CA ILE A 73 -19.34 2.39 37.27
C ILE A 73 -17.85 2.56 36.96
N THR A 74 -17.10 3.29 37.80
CA THR A 74 -15.65 3.43 37.59
C THR A 74 -14.90 2.11 37.78
N GLU A 75 -15.23 1.31 38.79
CA GLU A 75 -14.62 0.00 39.00
C GLU A 75 -14.98 -0.99 37.91
N MET A 76 -16.24 -0.99 37.48
CA MET A 76 -16.69 -1.81 36.35
C MET A 76 -15.96 -1.47 35.06
N ALA A 77 -15.62 -0.20 34.85
CA ALA A 77 -15.05 0.29 33.60
C ALA A 77 -13.53 0.12 33.50
N ILE A 78 -12.79 0.26 34.60
CA ILE A 78 -11.33 0.15 34.60
C ILE A 78 -10.90 -1.24 34.10
N GLY A 79 -9.92 -1.26 33.19
CA GLY A 79 -9.39 -2.49 32.58
C GLY A 79 -10.19 -3.01 31.39
N LYS A 80 -11.40 -2.49 31.14
CA LYS A 80 -12.19 -2.84 29.93
C LYS A 80 -11.71 -2.06 28.71
N THR A 81 -11.96 -2.64 27.53
CA THR A 81 -11.87 -1.92 26.27
C THR A 81 -12.99 -0.87 26.16
N LEU A 82 -12.81 0.13 25.29
CA LEU A 82 -13.85 1.15 25.06
C LEU A 82 -15.20 0.55 24.60
N GLU A 83 -15.16 -0.53 23.82
CA GLU A 83 -16.37 -1.20 23.34
C GLU A 83 -17.08 -1.97 24.47
N GLU A 84 -16.34 -2.66 25.33
CA GLU A 84 -16.90 -3.34 26.49
C GLU A 84 -17.47 -2.35 27.51
N ALA A 85 -16.79 -1.22 27.70
CA ALA A 85 -17.25 -0.16 28.59
C ALA A 85 -18.54 0.51 28.07
N LEU A 86 -18.68 0.69 26.75
CA LEU A 86 -19.92 1.19 26.12
C LEU A 86 -21.12 0.21 26.21
N LYS A 87 -20.87 -1.05 26.56
CA LYS A 87 -21.93 -2.04 26.77
C LYS A 87 -22.45 -2.04 28.20
N ILE A 88 -21.80 -1.33 29.13
CA ILE A 88 -22.27 -1.26 30.52
C ILE A 88 -23.55 -0.45 30.56
N THR A 89 -24.64 -1.09 30.97
CA THR A 89 -25.96 -0.47 31.04
C THR A 89 -26.27 -0.01 32.47
N ARG A 90 -27.29 0.84 32.58
CA ARG A 90 -27.92 1.21 33.86
C ARG A 90 -28.35 0.01 34.71
N GLY A 91 -28.72 -1.10 34.07
CA GLY A 91 -29.14 -2.34 34.72
C GLY A 91 -27.93 -2.98 35.38
N ASP A 92 -26.85 -3.15 34.61
CA ASP A 92 -25.59 -3.74 35.10
C ASP A 92 -25.05 -2.99 36.32
N VAL A 93 -25.10 -1.65 36.33
CA VAL A 93 -24.65 -0.84 37.48
C VAL A 93 -25.53 -1.05 38.71
N ALA A 94 -26.85 -1.11 38.53
CA ALA A 94 -27.77 -1.35 39.64
C ALA A 94 -27.65 -2.79 40.17
N ASP A 95 -27.54 -3.77 39.28
CA ASP A 95 -27.42 -5.18 39.60
C ASP A 95 -26.09 -5.48 40.31
N GLU A 96 -24.99 -4.89 39.87
CA GLU A 96 -23.68 -5.04 40.52
C GLU A 96 -23.69 -4.44 41.94
N LEU A 97 -24.46 -3.38 42.16
CA LEU A 97 -24.75 -2.83 43.48
C LEU A 97 -25.72 -3.67 44.30
N GLY A 98 -26.26 -4.78 43.80
CA GLY A 98 -27.27 -5.60 44.48
C GLY A 98 -28.66 -4.98 44.49
N GLY A 99 -28.95 -4.10 43.54
CA GLY A 99 -30.21 -3.39 43.37
C GLY A 99 -30.21 -1.97 43.94
N LEU A 100 -31.17 -1.17 43.47
CA LEU A 100 -31.47 0.16 44.00
C LEU A 100 -32.98 0.28 44.25
N PRO A 101 -33.42 1.08 45.24
CA PRO A 101 -34.83 1.40 45.41
C PRO A 101 -35.44 1.94 44.11
N PRO A 102 -36.70 1.60 43.76
CA PRO A 102 -37.29 2.00 42.48
C PRO A 102 -37.20 3.50 42.17
N ILE A 103 -37.38 4.35 43.19
CA ILE A 103 -37.29 5.81 43.05
C ILE A 103 -35.87 6.32 42.76
N LYS A 104 -34.83 5.52 43.06
CA LYS A 104 -33.40 5.85 42.90
C LYS A 104 -32.75 5.18 41.69
N MET A 105 -33.48 4.39 40.90
CA MET A 105 -32.96 3.77 39.67
C MET A 105 -32.41 4.78 38.67
N HIS A 106 -32.89 6.04 38.69
CA HIS A 106 -32.35 7.08 37.82
C HIS A 106 -30.86 7.41 38.08
N CYS A 107 -30.31 7.07 39.25
CA CYS A 107 -28.90 7.29 39.57
C CYS A 107 -27.98 6.35 38.78
N SER A 108 -28.40 5.11 38.51
CA SER A 108 -27.62 4.19 37.68
C SER A 108 -27.63 4.59 36.19
N ASN A 109 -28.71 5.23 35.73
CA ASN A 109 -28.74 5.87 34.41
C ASN A 109 -27.67 6.95 34.30
N LEU A 110 -27.63 7.84 35.30
CA LEU A 110 -26.70 8.96 35.33
C LEU A 110 -25.24 8.49 35.25
N ALA A 111 -24.92 7.39 35.93
CA ALA A 111 -23.58 6.77 35.93
C ALA A 111 -23.17 6.19 34.57
N ALA A 112 -24.01 5.35 33.98
CA ALA A 112 -23.74 4.76 32.67
C ALA A 112 -23.67 5.85 31.58
N ASP A 113 -24.59 6.81 31.60
CA ASP A 113 -24.63 7.92 30.65
C ASP A 113 -23.37 8.79 30.75
N ALA A 114 -22.88 9.07 31.97
CA ALA A 114 -21.65 9.84 32.16
C ALA A 114 -20.41 9.10 31.65
N LEU A 115 -20.32 7.78 31.82
CA LEU A 115 -19.22 6.98 31.26
C LEU A 115 -19.27 6.99 29.73
N HIS A 116 -20.47 6.78 29.16
CA HIS A 116 -20.66 6.81 27.71
C HIS A 116 -20.31 8.17 27.12
N ALA A 117 -20.74 9.26 27.77
CA ALA A 117 -20.40 10.62 27.37
C ALA A 117 -18.88 10.86 27.41
N ALA A 118 -18.17 10.36 28.42
CA ALA A 118 -16.71 10.50 28.52
C ALA A 118 -15.99 9.75 27.38
N ILE A 119 -16.46 8.55 27.03
CA ILE A 119 -15.92 7.77 25.90
C ILE A 119 -16.20 8.47 24.57
N GLN A 120 -17.41 9.01 24.39
CA GLN A 120 -17.78 9.76 23.19
C GLN A 120 -16.96 11.04 23.02
N ASP A 121 -16.74 11.80 24.10
CA ASP A 121 -15.86 12.99 24.10
C ASP A 121 -14.42 12.63 23.69
N TYR A 122 -13.86 11.55 24.25
CA TYR A 122 -12.55 11.04 23.83
C TYR A 122 -12.51 10.70 22.33
N MET A 123 -13.51 9.97 21.83
CA MET A 123 -13.58 9.58 20.42
C MET A 123 -13.69 10.82 19.50
N ALA A 124 -14.50 11.80 19.88
CA ALA A 124 -14.66 13.05 19.13
C ALA A 124 -13.35 13.87 19.09
N LYS A 125 -12.68 14.05 20.24
CA LYS A 125 -11.38 14.73 20.31
C LYS A 125 -10.30 14.02 19.50
N LYS A 126 -10.32 12.69 19.51
CA LYS A 126 -9.39 11.88 18.70
C LYS A 126 -9.64 12.08 17.20
N GLU A 127 -10.90 12.12 16.78
CA GLU A 127 -11.27 12.40 15.39
C GLU A 127 -10.90 13.83 14.97
N GLU A 128 -11.16 14.82 15.82
CA GLU A 128 -10.80 16.22 15.58
C GLU A 128 -9.28 16.40 15.45
N LYS A 129 -8.50 15.78 16.34
CA LYS A 129 -7.03 15.79 16.25
C LYS A 129 -6.53 15.14 14.96
N ALA A 130 -7.17 14.05 14.53
CA ALA A 130 -6.85 13.41 13.25
C ALA A 130 -7.22 14.30 12.04
N LYS A 131 -8.32 15.06 12.13
CA LYS A 131 -8.71 16.05 11.11
C LYS A 131 -7.72 17.21 11.02
N VAL A 132 -7.32 17.80 12.14
CA VAL A 132 -6.32 18.89 12.19
C VAL A 132 -4.95 18.42 11.68
N GLU A 133 -4.51 17.21 12.03
CA GLU A 133 -3.29 16.62 11.46
C GLU A 133 -3.41 16.41 9.94
N ALA A 134 -4.61 16.07 9.43
CA ALA A 134 -4.85 15.88 8.01
C ALA A 134 -4.91 17.21 7.22
N GLU A 135 -5.41 18.30 7.80
CA GLU A 135 -5.44 19.64 7.17
C GLU A 135 -4.04 20.23 6.92
N LYS A 136 -2.99 19.65 7.52
CA LYS A 136 -1.58 19.99 7.22
C LYS A 136 -1.15 19.52 5.83
N TYR A 137 -1.88 18.60 5.21
CA TYR A 137 -1.51 17.97 3.94
C TYR A 137 -2.59 18.20 2.89
N ASP A 138 -2.16 18.37 1.64
CA ASP A 138 -3.08 18.43 0.50
C ASP A 138 -3.78 17.07 0.31
N TYR A 139 -3.08 15.98 0.61
CA TYR A 139 -3.58 14.61 0.57
C TYR A 139 -3.12 13.80 1.78
N ASP A 140 -3.96 12.88 2.26
CA ASP A 140 -3.56 11.87 3.23
C ASP A 140 -2.43 11.00 2.64
N VAL A 141 -2.56 10.60 1.37
CA VAL A 141 -1.60 9.76 0.66
C VAL A 141 -1.32 10.31 -0.74
N ILE A 142 -0.04 10.48 -1.08
CA ILE A 142 0.41 10.77 -2.45
C ILE A 142 1.16 9.55 -2.98
N ILE A 143 0.80 9.11 -4.17
CA ILE A 143 1.42 7.97 -4.86
C ILE A 143 2.12 8.48 -6.13
N VAL A 144 3.35 8.04 -6.35
CA VAL A 144 4.17 8.45 -7.50
C VAL A 144 4.39 7.26 -8.43
N GLY A 145 3.69 7.27 -9.57
CA GLY A 145 3.68 6.20 -10.56
C GLY A 145 2.30 5.55 -10.69
N GLY A 146 1.74 5.56 -11.89
CA GLY A 146 0.41 5.05 -12.27
C GLY A 146 0.43 3.61 -12.81
N GLY A 147 1.43 2.81 -12.46
CA GLY A 147 1.48 1.38 -12.77
C GLY A 147 0.58 0.53 -11.85
N PRO A 148 0.65 -0.82 -11.96
CA PRO A 148 -0.17 -1.72 -11.14
C PRO A 148 -0.08 -1.44 -9.63
N GLY A 149 1.15 -1.31 -9.10
CA GLY A 149 1.35 -1.03 -7.67
C GLY A 149 0.78 0.32 -7.24
N GLY A 150 0.91 1.35 -8.06
CA GLY A 150 0.38 2.67 -7.75
C GLY A 150 -1.14 2.75 -7.82
N LEU A 151 -1.73 2.29 -8.94
CA LEU A 151 -3.18 2.27 -9.14
C LEU A 151 -3.86 1.44 -8.06
N SER A 152 -3.37 0.23 -7.77
CA SER A 152 -3.96 -0.62 -6.73
C SER A 152 -3.83 0.01 -5.34
N THR A 153 -2.68 0.61 -5.00
CA THR A 153 -2.52 1.34 -3.73
C THR A 153 -3.53 2.48 -3.62
N SER A 154 -3.73 3.24 -4.70
CA SER A 154 -4.65 4.38 -4.71
C SER A 154 -6.10 3.97 -4.44
N ILE A 155 -6.53 2.87 -5.07
CA ILE A 155 -7.86 2.29 -4.90
C ILE A 155 -8.02 1.79 -3.46
N LEU A 156 -7.03 1.06 -2.94
CA LEU A 156 -7.09 0.50 -1.59
C LEU A 156 -7.06 1.58 -0.50
N CYS A 157 -6.32 2.67 -0.71
CA CYS A 157 -6.39 3.86 0.14
C CYS A 157 -7.77 4.54 0.06
N GLY A 158 -8.34 4.66 -1.15
CA GLY A 158 -9.68 5.20 -1.38
C GLY A 158 -10.77 4.40 -0.64
N TYR A 159 -10.71 3.06 -0.68
CA TYR A 159 -11.62 2.19 0.09
C TYR A 159 -11.55 2.43 1.60
N ARG A 160 -10.40 2.89 2.11
CA ARG A 160 -10.19 3.23 3.52
C ARG A 160 -10.57 4.68 3.86
N GLY A 161 -11.12 5.43 2.90
CA GLY A 161 -11.52 6.83 3.09
C GLY A 161 -10.33 7.79 3.26
N LEU A 162 -9.17 7.46 2.71
CA LEU A 162 -8.02 8.36 2.68
C LEU A 162 -8.09 9.27 1.44
N LYS A 163 -7.95 10.58 1.63
CA LYS A 163 -7.85 11.56 0.54
C LYS A 163 -6.56 11.29 -0.22
N THR A 164 -6.66 10.74 -1.42
CA THR A 164 -5.52 10.14 -2.13
C THR A 164 -5.32 10.80 -3.49
N ALA A 165 -4.06 11.12 -3.83
CA ALA A 165 -3.64 11.50 -5.17
C ALA A 165 -2.62 10.51 -5.73
N ILE A 166 -2.68 10.30 -7.05
CA ILE A 166 -1.68 9.52 -7.79
C ILE A 166 -1.18 10.33 -8.98
N PHE A 167 0.15 10.39 -9.11
CA PHE A 167 0.85 11.16 -10.12
C PHE A 167 1.47 10.23 -11.16
N GLU A 168 1.13 10.41 -12.44
CA GLU A 168 1.62 9.60 -13.55
C GLU A 168 2.16 10.47 -14.69
N ALA A 169 3.44 10.27 -15.02
CA ALA A 169 4.18 11.10 -15.98
C ALA A 169 4.01 10.68 -17.45
N SER A 170 3.56 9.45 -17.74
CA SER A 170 3.56 8.84 -19.07
C SER A 170 2.22 8.22 -19.45
N ASN A 171 1.92 6.97 -19.12
CA ASN A 171 0.70 6.25 -19.47
C ASN A 171 0.14 5.56 -18.23
N TRP A 172 -1.17 5.71 -18.00
CA TRP A 172 -1.84 4.99 -16.91
C TRP A 172 -1.75 3.49 -17.17
N GLY A 173 -1.42 2.71 -16.14
CA GLY A 173 -1.15 1.29 -16.23
C GLY A 173 0.33 0.92 -16.29
N GLY A 174 1.24 1.90 -16.42
CA GLY A 174 2.68 1.64 -16.43
C GLY A 174 3.06 0.63 -17.51
N VAL A 175 3.90 -0.35 -17.17
CA VAL A 175 4.36 -1.41 -18.10
C VAL A 175 3.20 -2.09 -18.83
N LEU A 176 2.06 -2.35 -18.15
CA LEU A 176 0.92 -3.01 -18.76
C LEU A 176 0.32 -2.22 -19.95
N SER A 177 0.44 -0.89 -19.93
CA SER A 177 -0.18 0.00 -20.92
C SER A 177 0.62 0.13 -22.21
N TRP A 178 1.93 0.38 -22.09
CA TRP A 178 2.77 0.68 -23.24
C TRP A 178 3.51 -0.55 -23.75
N LEU A 179 3.71 -1.56 -22.90
CA LEU A 179 4.41 -2.77 -23.31
C LEU A 179 3.46 -3.81 -23.90
N CYS A 180 2.39 -4.14 -23.19
CA CYS A 180 1.57 -5.30 -23.54
C CYS A 180 0.06 -5.08 -23.42
N PRO A 181 -0.52 -3.98 -23.95
CA PRO A 181 -1.92 -3.61 -23.72
C PRO A 181 -2.91 -4.71 -24.13
N THR A 182 -2.64 -5.41 -25.24
CA THR A 182 -3.52 -6.48 -25.75
C THR A 182 -3.19 -7.88 -25.23
N LYS A 183 -2.16 -8.02 -24.38
CA LYS A 183 -1.77 -9.32 -23.83
C LYS A 183 -2.77 -9.75 -22.77
N MET A 184 -3.19 -11.02 -22.81
CA MET A 184 -4.03 -11.62 -21.76
C MET A 184 -3.25 -11.81 -20.46
N ILE A 185 -3.91 -11.58 -19.33
CA ILE A 185 -3.32 -11.77 -18.00
C ILE A 185 -3.62 -13.18 -17.51
N GLU A 186 -2.63 -14.07 -17.57
CA GLU A 186 -2.78 -15.49 -17.23
C GLU A 186 -2.47 -15.79 -15.75
N ASN A 187 -1.69 -14.93 -15.10
CA ASN A 187 -1.11 -15.15 -13.77
C ASN A 187 -1.77 -14.32 -12.65
N PHE A 188 -3.06 -14.00 -12.82
CA PHE A 188 -3.84 -13.24 -11.84
C PHE A 188 -5.10 -14.03 -11.45
N PRO A 189 -5.12 -14.66 -10.26
CA PRO A 189 -6.27 -15.44 -9.81
C PRO A 189 -7.56 -14.62 -9.77
N GLY A 190 -8.64 -15.17 -10.32
CA GLY A 190 -9.96 -14.55 -10.31
C GLY A 190 -10.29 -13.63 -11.50
N LEU A 191 -9.36 -13.43 -12.45
CA LEU A 191 -9.68 -12.80 -13.73
C LEU A 191 -10.29 -13.80 -14.71
N CYS A 192 -11.15 -13.30 -15.60
CA CYS A 192 -11.60 -14.08 -16.75
C CYS A 192 -10.43 -14.33 -17.70
N GLU A 193 -10.36 -15.52 -18.30
CA GLU A 193 -9.28 -15.96 -19.21
C GLU A 193 -9.04 -15.01 -20.40
N LYS A 194 -10.01 -14.17 -20.76
CA LYS A 194 -9.93 -13.22 -21.89
C LYS A 194 -9.52 -11.80 -21.48
N THR A 195 -9.24 -11.56 -20.20
CA THR A 195 -8.94 -10.22 -19.69
C THR A 195 -7.58 -9.75 -20.20
N THR A 196 -7.56 -8.66 -20.96
CA THR A 196 -6.31 -8.05 -21.42
C THR A 196 -5.70 -7.12 -20.37
N CYS A 197 -4.43 -6.74 -20.57
CA CYS A 197 -3.78 -5.72 -19.77
C CYS A 197 -4.53 -4.39 -19.78
N GLN A 198 -5.04 -3.98 -20.95
CA GLN A 198 -5.82 -2.76 -21.08
C GLN A 198 -7.15 -2.85 -20.31
N ASP A 199 -7.85 -3.98 -20.39
CA ASP A 199 -9.11 -4.17 -19.64
C ASP A 199 -8.88 -4.01 -18.13
N LEU A 200 -7.79 -4.58 -17.60
CA LEU A 200 -7.46 -4.45 -16.17
C LEU A 200 -7.14 -3.00 -15.77
N ILE A 201 -6.41 -2.27 -16.62
CA ILE A 201 -6.13 -0.85 -16.40
C ILE A 201 -7.42 -0.04 -16.37
N ASP A 202 -8.33 -0.28 -17.32
CA ASP A 202 -9.61 0.42 -17.41
C ASP A 202 -10.48 0.15 -16.18
N ILE A 203 -10.51 -1.09 -15.68
CA ILE A 203 -11.16 -1.45 -14.42
C ILE A 203 -10.59 -0.62 -13.26
N TRP A 204 -9.27 -0.58 -13.10
CA TRP A 204 -8.64 0.19 -12.01
C TRP A 204 -8.87 1.68 -12.12
N LEU A 205 -8.82 2.26 -13.32
CA LEU A 205 -9.10 3.68 -13.52
C LEU A 205 -10.56 4.01 -13.18
N ASN A 206 -11.51 3.13 -13.53
CA ASN A 206 -12.91 3.29 -13.17
C ASN A 206 -13.14 3.20 -11.65
N ASP A 207 -12.47 2.26 -10.98
CA ASP A 207 -12.52 2.13 -9.53
C ASP A 207 -11.91 3.35 -8.81
N ALA A 208 -10.75 3.82 -9.27
CA ALA A 208 -10.11 5.01 -8.73
C ALA A 208 -11.01 6.25 -8.87
N LYS A 209 -11.65 6.44 -10.03
CA LYS A 209 -12.64 7.52 -10.25
C LYS A 209 -13.84 7.38 -9.33
N ARG A 210 -14.41 6.19 -9.19
CA ARG A 210 -15.55 5.91 -8.29
C ARG A 210 -15.22 6.27 -6.83
N LEU A 211 -13.99 6.00 -6.41
CA LEU A 211 -13.48 6.30 -5.07
C LEU A 211 -12.97 7.75 -4.91
N LYS A 212 -13.12 8.59 -5.94
CA LYS A 212 -12.65 9.99 -5.95
C LYS A 212 -11.16 10.14 -5.66
N VAL A 213 -10.35 9.18 -6.10
CA VAL A 213 -8.89 9.32 -6.16
C VAL A 213 -8.56 10.42 -7.16
N ASP A 214 -7.67 11.34 -6.78
CA ASP A 214 -7.22 12.40 -7.66
C ASP A 214 -6.14 11.88 -8.63
N LEU A 215 -6.54 11.66 -9.88
CA LEU A 215 -5.69 11.14 -10.95
C LEU A 215 -4.94 12.30 -11.64
N ARG A 216 -3.68 12.52 -11.26
CA ARG A 216 -2.85 13.62 -11.77
C ARG A 216 -1.91 13.17 -12.88
N LYS A 217 -2.08 13.73 -14.07
CA LYS A 217 -1.19 13.51 -15.21
C LYS A 217 -0.04 14.50 -15.21
N GLU A 218 0.84 14.37 -14.22
CA GLU A 218 1.92 15.31 -13.94
C GLU A 218 3.21 14.52 -13.66
N ARG A 219 4.36 15.05 -14.09
CA ARG A 219 5.66 14.47 -13.74
C ARG A 219 6.11 14.95 -12.37
N VAL A 220 6.38 14.01 -11.46
CA VAL A 220 7.08 14.31 -10.20
C VAL A 220 8.57 14.48 -10.49
N ASN A 221 9.11 15.65 -10.12
CA ASN A 221 10.50 16.03 -10.32
C ASN A 221 11.34 15.83 -9.05
N GLU A 222 10.75 16.09 -7.89
CA GLU A 222 11.43 16.01 -6.60
C GLU A 222 10.48 15.59 -5.48
N ILE A 223 11.02 14.86 -4.51
CA ILE A 223 10.35 14.52 -3.26
C ILE A 223 11.31 14.88 -2.13
N THR A 224 10.82 15.59 -1.12
CA THR A 224 11.61 16.01 0.04
C THR A 224 11.31 15.15 1.27
N ARG A 225 12.20 15.18 2.26
CA ARG A 225 12.04 14.43 3.52
C ARG A 225 10.84 14.88 4.36
N ASP A 226 10.41 16.13 4.21
CA ASP A 226 9.19 16.65 4.86
C ASP A 226 7.90 16.32 4.08
N ARG A 227 7.97 15.34 3.16
CA ARG A 227 6.86 14.79 2.36
C ARG A 227 6.21 15.82 1.43
N LYS A 228 7.02 16.73 0.89
CA LYS A 228 6.64 17.59 -0.23
C LYS A 228 6.94 16.88 -1.54
N VAL A 229 6.01 16.95 -2.49
CA VAL A 229 6.12 16.42 -3.84
C VAL A 229 6.04 17.61 -4.80
N ILE A 230 7.09 17.80 -5.57
CA ILE A 230 7.22 18.90 -6.54
C ILE A 230 7.04 18.30 -7.93
N THR A 231 6.05 18.78 -8.67
CA THR A 231 5.73 18.34 -10.03
C THR A 231 6.10 19.41 -11.06
N ASP A 232 5.77 19.16 -12.33
CA ASP A 232 5.81 20.16 -13.38
C ASP A 232 4.71 21.23 -13.25
N SER A 233 3.63 20.92 -12.52
CA SER A 233 2.40 21.72 -12.48
C SER A 233 2.10 22.31 -11.11
N GLY A 234 2.79 21.87 -10.05
CA GLY A 234 2.57 22.38 -8.71
C GLY A 234 3.40 21.70 -7.62
N GLU A 235 3.08 22.05 -6.39
CA GLU A 235 3.69 21.48 -5.19
C GLU A 235 2.58 20.97 -4.27
N TYR A 236 2.79 19.78 -3.70
CA TYR A 236 1.81 19.12 -2.86
C TYR A 236 2.48 18.54 -1.63
N ARG A 237 1.76 18.46 -0.51
CA ARG A 237 2.19 17.79 0.71
C ARG A 237 1.32 16.58 0.98
N GLY A 238 1.96 15.45 1.24
CA GLY A 238 1.30 14.20 1.59
C GLY A 238 1.51 13.82 3.05
N GLY A 239 0.48 13.29 3.70
CA GLY A 239 0.62 12.63 5.00
C GLY A 239 1.53 11.40 4.89
N ILE A 240 1.41 10.65 3.79
CA ILE A 240 2.27 9.54 3.40
C ILE A 240 2.63 9.69 1.92
N ILE A 241 3.88 9.35 1.55
CA ILE A 241 4.32 9.26 0.16
C ILE A 241 4.59 7.80 -0.20
N VAL A 242 4.08 7.35 -1.35
CA VAL A 242 4.30 6.00 -1.87
C VAL A 242 5.03 6.05 -3.20
N LEU A 243 6.20 5.43 -3.28
CA LEU A 243 7.04 5.37 -4.47
C LEU A 243 6.68 4.12 -5.28
N ALA A 244 6.12 4.30 -6.48
CA ALA A 244 5.61 3.24 -7.34
C ALA A 244 6.10 3.42 -8.80
N THR A 245 7.33 3.92 -8.98
CA THR A 245 7.91 4.29 -10.29
C THR A 245 8.31 3.09 -11.16
N GLY A 246 8.23 1.88 -10.62
CA GLY A 246 8.51 0.63 -11.32
C GLY A 246 9.95 0.51 -11.83
N THR A 247 10.11 -0.22 -12.92
CA THR A 247 11.38 -0.45 -13.60
C THR A 247 11.28 -0.10 -15.08
N THR A 248 12.42 0.01 -15.74
CA THR A 248 12.52 0.21 -17.19
C THR A 248 13.55 -0.76 -17.76
N PRO A 249 13.40 -1.25 -19.00
CA PRO A 249 14.39 -2.11 -19.62
C PRO A 249 15.79 -1.52 -19.53
N SER A 250 16.74 -2.35 -19.09
CA SER A 250 18.14 -1.98 -19.12
C SER A 250 18.57 -1.80 -20.57
N GLN A 251 19.33 -0.75 -20.83
CA GLN A 251 19.92 -0.52 -22.15
C GLN A 251 21.14 -1.43 -22.34
N ALA A 252 21.32 -1.96 -23.54
CA ALA A 252 22.54 -2.70 -23.87
C ALA A 252 23.74 -1.76 -24.07
N GLY A 253 23.49 -0.48 -24.36
CA GLY A 253 24.50 0.55 -24.54
C GLY A 253 25.25 0.44 -25.87
N VAL A 254 24.66 -0.24 -26.85
CA VAL A 254 25.31 -0.54 -28.14
C VAL A 254 24.91 0.46 -29.21
N LYS A 255 25.80 0.68 -30.17
CA LYS A 255 25.50 1.55 -31.32
C LYS A 255 24.30 1.00 -32.08
N GLY A 256 23.36 1.88 -32.42
CA GLY A 256 22.14 1.55 -33.16
C GLY A 256 20.92 1.19 -32.30
N GLU A 257 21.10 0.84 -31.01
CA GLU A 257 19.99 0.51 -30.11
C GLU A 257 18.91 1.60 -30.07
N GLU A 258 19.29 2.85 -29.79
CA GLU A 258 18.33 3.96 -29.71
C GLU A 258 17.68 4.28 -31.07
N LYS A 259 18.44 4.11 -32.16
CA LYS A 259 17.96 4.38 -33.54
C LYS A 259 16.82 3.44 -33.92
N PHE A 260 16.96 2.16 -33.59
CA PHE A 260 16.06 1.10 -34.06
C PHE A 260 15.00 0.67 -33.02
N SER A 261 15.12 1.11 -31.77
CA SER A 261 14.13 0.81 -30.71
C SER A 261 12.88 1.67 -30.77
N LYS A 262 12.85 2.68 -31.65
CA LYS A 262 11.71 3.58 -31.86
C LYS A 262 11.00 3.22 -33.16
N ASN A 263 9.69 3.44 -33.21
CA ASN A 263 8.86 3.33 -34.42
C ASN A 263 8.94 1.98 -35.14
N ASP A 264 8.99 0.87 -34.38
CA ASP A 264 8.95 -0.50 -34.91
C ASP A 264 10.06 -0.83 -35.91
N LYS A 265 11.26 -0.25 -35.73
CA LYS A 265 12.40 -0.36 -36.65
C LYS A 265 13.29 -1.60 -36.44
N GLY A 266 12.87 -2.54 -35.59
CA GLY A 266 13.53 -3.84 -35.43
C GLY A 266 14.30 -4.06 -34.14
N VAL A 267 14.35 -3.11 -33.18
CA VAL A 267 14.86 -3.38 -31.82
C VAL A 267 13.72 -3.35 -30.82
N TYR A 268 13.66 -4.38 -29.97
CA TYR A 268 12.62 -4.58 -28.97
C TYR A 268 13.24 -4.99 -27.64
N TYR A 269 12.55 -4.74 -26.53
CA TYR A 269 13.01 -5.21 -25.20
C TYR A 269 12.21 -6.42 -24.72
N PHE A 270 11.05 -6.69 -25.33
CA PHE A 270 10.20 -7.83 -25.02
C PHE A 270 9.43 -8.27 -26.26
N VAL A 271 8.95 -9.53 -26.24
CA VAL A 271 8.01 -10.05 -27.23
C VAL A 271 6.59 -9.79 -26.74
N THR A 272 5.88 -8.90 -27.43
CA THR A 272 4.53 -8.48 -27.06
C THR A 272 3.47 -9.04 -28.02
N ASN A 273 3.85 -9.23 -29.28
CA ASN A 273 3.07 -9.90 -30.30
C ASN A 273 4.00 -10.76 -31.18
N PRO A 274 4.06 -12.09 -30.96
CA PRO A 274 4.89 -13.01 -31.74
C PRO A 274 4.66 -12.93 -33.26
N GLN A 275 3.44 -12.63 -33.70
CA GLN A 275 3.11 -12.57 -35.14
C GLN A 275 3.87 -11.46 -35.90
N LYS A 276 4.36 -10.42 -35.21
CA LYS A 276 5.23 -9.39 -35.81
C LYS A 276 6.59 -9.93 -36.27
N PHE A 277 6.96 -11.11 -35.80
CA PHE A 277 8.22 -11.79 -36.09
C PHE A 277 8.04 -12.95 -37.08
N ALA A 278 6.84 -13.12 -37.64
CA ALA A 278 6.58 -14.12 -38.67
C ALA A 278 7.57 -13.97 -39.84
N GLY A 279 8.29 -15.06 -40.18
CA GLY A 279 9.25 -15.07 -41.29
C GLY A 279 10.57 -14.33 -41.03
N LYS A 280 10.82 -13.85 -39.80
CA LYS A 280 12.00 -13.04 -39.47
C LYS A 280 13.12 -13.88 -38.85
N ARG A 281 14.36 -13.43 -39.06
CA ARG A 281 15.55 -13.86 -38.33
C ARG A 281 15.71 -12.97 -37.10
N VAL A 282 15.55 -13.56 -35.92
CA VAL A 282 15.49 -12.83 -34.66
C VAL A 282 16.72 -13.14 -33.83
N LEU A 283 17.46 -12.09 -33.46
CA LEU A 283 18.52 -12.16 -32.46
C LEU A 283 17.96 -11.78 -31.09
N ILE A 284 18.20 -12.59 -30.07
CA ILE A 284 17.86 -12.33 -28.68
C ILE A 284 19.15 -12.17 -27.91
N VAL A 285 19.37 -11.02 -27.28
CA VAL A 285 20.57 -10.74 -26.48
C VAL A 285 20.22 -10.86 -25.01
N GLY A 286 20.82 -11.84 -24.34
CA GLY A 286 20.55 -12.13 -22.94
C GLY A 286 20.63 -13.63 -22.66
N GLY A 287 20.70 -13.99 -21.37
CA GLY A 287 20.76 -15.40 -20.95
C GLY A 287 19.93 -15.75 -19.74
N GLY A 288 19.04 -14.85 -19.29
CA GLY A 288 18.11 -15.14 -18.20
C GLY A 288 16.79 -15.71 -18.70
N ASN A 289 15.82 -15.86 -17.78
CA ASN A 289 14.47 -16.30 -18.09
C ASN A 289 13.81 -15.48 -19.21
N SER A 290 13.98 -14.16 -19.21
CA SER A 290 13.37 -13.28 -20.24
C SER A 290 13.85 -13.59 -21.65
N ALA A 291 15.13 -13.95 -21.83
CA ALA A 291 15.68 -14.30 -23.14
C ALA A 291 15.13 -15.64 -23.62
N VAL A 292 15.05 -16.63 -22.72
CA VAL A 292 14.49 -17.95 -23.05
C VAL A 292 12.98 -17.87 -23.30
N ASP A 293 12.24 -17.08 -22.52
CA ASP A 293 10.81 -16.85 -22.74
C ASP A 293 10.54 -16.18 -24.10
N ALA A 294 11.37 -15.20 -24.48
CA ALA A 294 11.29 -14.60 -25.80
C ALA A 294 11.51 -15.66 -26.89
N ALA A 295 12.52 -16.51 -26.77
CA ALA A 295 12.80 -17.56 -27.74
C ALA A 295 11.65 -18.57 -27.86
N LEU A 296 11.14 -19.07 -26.72
CA LEU A 296 10.01 -20.00 -26.69
C LEU A 296 8.75 -19.37 -27.30
N SER A 297 8.47 -18.10 -26.99
CA SER A 297 7.29 -17.39 -27.55
C SER A 297 7.35 -17.18 -29.05
N LEU A 298 8.55 -17.20 -29.64
CA LEU A 298 8.77 -16.99 -31.06
C LEU A 298 8.98 -18.29 -31.84
N ALA A 299 9.11 -19.43 -31.17
CA ALA A 299 9.50 -20.71 -31.77
C ALA A 299 8.61 -21.14 -32.95
N GLU A 300 7.31 -20.84 -32.88
CA GLU A 300 6.34 -21.18 -33.92
C GLU A 300 6.15 -20.10 -34.99
N THR A 301 6.70 -18.90 -34.78
CA THR A 301 6.44 -17.73 -35.64
C THR A 301 7.68 -17.26 -36.39
N ALA A 302 8.82 -17.12 -35.71
CA ALA A 302 10.07 -16.70 -36.34
C ALA A 302 10.68 -17.84 -37.18
N ASP A 303 11.40 -17.47 -38.25
CA ASP A 303 12.06 -18.43 -39.13
C ASP A 303 13.35 -18.98 -38.49
N ILE A 304 14.15 -18.08 -37.92
CA ILE A 304 15.42 -18.39 -37.27
C ILE A 304 15.49 -17.60 -35.97
N ILE A 305 15.83 -18.27 -34.87
CA ILE A 305 16.06 -17.63 -33.58
C ILE A 305 17.50 -17.86 -33.19
N THR A 306 18.22 -16.79 -32.86
CA THR A 306 19.57 -16.86 -32.30
C THR A 306 19.60 -16.19 -30.93
N ILE A 307 20.05 -16.89 -29.91
CA ILE A 307 20.32 -16.30 -28.59
C ILE A 307 21.82 -16.01 -28.49
N ALA A 308 22.20 -14.77 -28.25
CA ALA A 308 23.56 -14.39 -27.91
C ALA A 308 23.68 -14.14 -26.41
N HIS A 309 24.60 -14.86 -25.77
CA HIS A 309 24.89 -14.71 -24.36
C HIS A 309 26.39 -14.58 -24.11
N ARG A 310 26.76 -13.61 -23.28
CA ARG A 310 28.17 -13.27 -23.01
C ARG A 310 28.93 -14.27 -22.14
N HIS A 311 28.22 -15.19 -21.47
CA HIS A 311 28.83 -16.27 -20.70
C HIS A 311 28.64 -17.62 -21.41
N ASP A 312 29.22 -18.68 -20.85
CA ASP A 312 29.20 -20.05 -21.37
C ASP A 312 27.97 -20.88 -20.94
N GLU A 313 27.10 -20.31 -20.11
CA GLU A 313 25.84 -20.93 -19.69
C GLU A 313 24.67 -19.94 -19.65
N LEU A 314 23.45 -20.42 -19.90
CA LEU A 314 22.22 -19.65 -19.66
C LEU A 314 21.77 -19.84 -18.20
N ARG A 315 21.19 -18.80 -17.61
CA ARG A 315 20.69 -18.74 -16.23
C ARG A 315 19.17 -18.92 -16.11
N ALA A 316 18.52 -19.42 -17.15
CA ALA A 316 17.08 -19.67 -17.12
C ALA A 316 16.74 -20.94 -16.32
N VAL A 317 15.51 -21.02 -15.83
CA VAL A 317 15.06 -22.16 -15.01
C VAL A 317 15.09 -23.49 -15.81
N PRO A 318 15.39 -24.63 -15.16
CA PRO A 318 15.67 -25.89 -15.87
C PRO A 318 14.58 -26.35 -16.85
N HIS A 319 13.29 -26.27 -16.47
CA HIS A 319 12.21 -26.74 -17.36
C HIS A 319 12.12 -25.94 -18.67
N LYS A 320 12.43 -24.64 -18.64
CA LYS A 320 12.46 -23.81 -19.86
C LYS A 320 13.66 -24.15 -20.73
N MET A 321 14.79 -24.45 -20.11
CA MET A 321 15.99 -24.92 -20.81
C MET A 321 15.76 -26.27 -21.49
N GLU A 322 15.08 -27.21 -20.83
CA GLU A 322 14.74 -28.50 -21.45
C GLU A 322 13.81 -28.31 -22.66
N HIS A 323 12.81 -27.43 -22.57
CA HIS A 323 11.96 -27.11 -23.73
C HIS A 323 12.76 -26.39 -24.84
N LEU A 324 13.65 -25.46 -24.50
CA LEU A 324 14.47 -24.75 -25.48
C LEU A 324 15.33 -25.72 -26.32
N LYS A 325 15.86 -26.78 -25.68
CA LYS A 325 16.67 -27.81 -26.34
C LYS A 325 15.89 -28.65 -27.36
N THR A 326 14.56 -28.73 -27.26
CA THR A 326 13.75 -29.47 -28.24
C THR A 326 13.47 -28.68 -29.51
N LEU A 327 13.92 -27.41 -29.60
CA LEU A 327 13.65 -26.53 -30.72
C LEU A 327 14.84 -26.47 -31.70
N ASP A 328 14.71 -27.14 -32.84
CA ASP A 328 15.75 -27.19 -33.87
C ASP A 328 16.07 -25.83 -34.51
N LYS A 329 15.15 -24.86 -34.41
CA LYS A 329 15.27 -23.51 -34.99
C LYS A 329 16.00 -22.50 -34.10
N VAL A 330 16.36 -22.89 -32.87
CA VAL A 330 17.03 -22.00 -31.90
C VAL A 330 18.53 -22.30 -31.86
N LYS A 331 19.34 -21.35 -32.28
CA LYS A 331 20.80 -21.39 -32.12
C LYS A 331 21.23 -20.60 -30.91
N ILE A 332 22.14 -21.12 -30.10
CA ILE A 332 22.73 -20.38 -28.97
C ILE A 332 24.20 -20.07 -29.29
N LEU A 333 24.57 -18.81 -29.15
CA LEU A 333 25.93 -18.29 -29.23
C LEU A 333 26.40 -17.92 -27.83
N TYR A 334 27.19 -18.79 -27.23
CA TYR A 334 27.83 -18.56 -25.95
C TYR A 334 29.05 -17.66 -26.09
N ASN A 335 29.49 -17.06 -24.98
CA ASN A 335 30.63 -16.15 -24.94
C ASN A 335 30.52 -15.04 -26.01
N THR A 336 29.31 -14.62 -26.37
CA THR A 336 29.07 -13.70 -27.48
C THR A 336 28.41 -12.43 -26.96
N GLU A 337 29.05 -11.30 -27.22
CA GLU A 337 28.55 -9.96 -26.88
C GLU A 337 28.10 -9.20 -28.12
N LEU A 338 27.01 -8.45 -28.00
CA LEU A 338 26.54 -7.54 -29.05
C LEU A 338 27.34 -6.24 -28.99
N LEU A 339 27.88 -5.81 -30.14
CA LEU A 339 28.66 -4.57 -30.26
C LEU A 339 27.89 -3.46 -30.98
N GLU A 340 27.20 -3.80 -32.08
CA GLU A 340 26.45 -2.84 -32.90
C GLU A 340 25.21 -3.50 -33.53
N ILE A 341 24.14 -2.72 -33.64
CA ILE A 341 22.95 -3.02 -34.43
C ILE A 341 22.96 -2.06 -35.62
N ALA A 342 22.88 -2.59 -36.85
CA ALA A 342 23.05 -1.79 -38.06
C ALA A 342 21.97 -2.09 -39.13
N GLY A 343 21.77 -1.09 -39.97
CA GLY A 343 20.83 -1.10 -41.11
C GLY A 343 20.49 0.31 -41.57
N ALA A 344 19.86 0.43 -42.74
CA ALA A 344 19.51 1.73 -43.31
C ALA A 344 18.33 2.37 -42.54
N GLU A 345 17.13 1.83 -42.75
CA GLU A 345 15.88 2.29 -42.11
C GLU A 345 15.42 1.37 -40.98
N GLN A 346 15.62 0.07 -41.15
CA GLN A 346 15.32 -0.99 -40.19
C GLN A 346 16.59 -1.78 -39.87
N VAL A 347 16.52 -2.65 -38.86
CA VAL A 347 17.59 -3.60 -38.58
C VAL A 347 17.80 -4.55 -39.76
N GLU A 348 19.05 -4.70 -40.18
CA GLU A 348 19.46 -5.63 -41.23
C GLU A 348 20.57 -6.59 -40.76
N LYS A 349 21.36 -6.16 -39.76
CA LYS A 349 22.46 -6.94 -39.21
C LYS A 349 22.83 -6.54 -37.79
N ALA A 350 23.50 -7.47 -37.10
CA ALA A 350 24.16 -7.27 -35.82
C ALA A 350 25.65 -7.57 -35.95
N VAL A 351 26.49 -6.78 -35.30
CA VAL A 351 27.92 -7.01 -35.12
C VAL A 351 28.13 -7.53 -33.71
N MET A 352 28.79 -8.67 -33.59
CA MET A 352 29.01 -9.36 -32.32
C MET A 352 30.47 -9.77 -32.18
N ARG A 353 30.92 -10.00 -30.95
CA ARG A 353 32.25 -10.52 -30.64
C ARG A 353 32.14 -11.78 -29.81
N ASN A 354 32.79 -12.85 -30.22
CA ASN A 354 33.04 -13.98 -29.35
C ASN A 354 34.21 -13.63 -28.43
N VAL A 355 33.95 -13.40 -27.14
CA VAL A 355 34.97 -12.96 -26.18
C VAL A 355 36.00 -14.04 -25.87
N LYS A 356 35.69 -15.32 -26.13
CA LYS A 356 36.61 -16.43 -25.90
C LYS A 356 37.57 -16.64 -27.08
N GLU A 357 37.07 -16.47 -28.30
CA GLU A 357 37.85 -16.63 -29.54
C GLU A 357 38.51 -15.30 -29.97
N ASP A 358 38.11 -14.20 -29.36
CA ASP A 358 38.48 -12.84 -29.73
C ASP A 358 38.17 -12.49 -31.20
N GLU A 359 37.05 -13.02 -31.69
CA GLU A 359 36.63 -12.87 -33.08
C GLU A 359 35.38 -12.00 -33.19
N GLU A 360 35.46 -10.94 -34.01
CA GLU A 360 34.31 -10.13 -34.40
C GLU A 360 33.68 -10.67 -35.69
N PHE A 361 32.36 -10.77 -35.71
CA PHE A 361 31.62 -11.23 -36.86
C PHE A 361 30.30 -10.49 -37.03
N GLN A 362 29.73 -10.56 -38.24
CA GLN A 362 28.44 -9.96 -38.57
C GLN A 362 27.42 -11.05 -38.83
N MET A 363 26.20 -10.82 -38.37
CA MET A 363 25.06 -11.70 -38.62
C MET A 363 23.91 -10.88 -39.19
N ALA A 364 23.35 -11.34 -40.30
CA ALA A 364 22.17 -10.71 -40.87
C ALA A 364 20.93 -11.11 -40.04
N VAL A 365 20.20 -10.12 -39.55
CA VAL A 365 19.06 -10.27 -38.65
C VAL A 365 18.01 -9.22 -39.00
N ASP A 366 16.74 -9.54 -38.83
CA ASP A 366 15.63 -8.65 -39.16
C ASP A 366 15.02 -8.01 -37.90
N ALA A 367 15.31 -8.59 -36.74
CA ALA A 367 14.94 -8.04 -35.44
C ALA A 367 15.93 -8.42 -34.34
N VAL A 368 16.08 -7.54 -33.35
CA VAL A 368 16.86 -7.76 -32.14
C VAL A 368 15.97 -7.58 -30.91
N ILE A 369 16.01 -8.53 -29.98
CA ILE A 369 15.35 -8.45 -28.68
C ILE A 369 16.41 -8.33 -27.59
N LEU A 370 16.46 -7.18 -26.93
CA LEU A 370 17.39 -6.87 -25.85
C LEU A 370 16.81 -7.31 -24.51
N ALA A 371 17.06 -8.55 -24.13
CA ALA A 371 16.66 -9.16 -22.86
C ALA A 371 17.78 -9.08 -21.80
N VAL A 372 18.34 -7.88 -21.62
CA VAL A 372 19.54 -7.63 -20.79
C VAL A 372 19.23 -7.26 -19.33
N GLY A 373 17.95 -7.24 -18.95
CA GLY A 373 17.49 -7.00 -17.58
C GLY A 373 16.62 -5.75 -17.46
N LEU A 374 16.29 -5.42 -16.22
CA LEU A 374 15.46 -4.28 -15.85
C LEU A 374 16.19 -3.43 -14.80
N THR A 375 16.07 -2.12 -14.93
CA THR A 375 16.64 -1.14 -14.00
C THR A 375 15.50 -0.47 -13.22
N PRO A 376 15.53 -0.46 -11.88
CA PRO A 376 14.52 0.23 -11.08
C PRO A 376 14.64 1.75 -11.22
N ASN A 377 13.49 2.43 -11.33
CA ASN A 377 13.42 3.86 -11.57
C ASN A 377 13.65 4.68 -10.28
N THR A 378 14.88 4.65 -9.76
CA THR A 378 15.24 5.24 -8.45
C THR A 378 16.08 6.52 -8.54
N GLU A 379 16.48 6.95 -9.73
CA GLU A 379 17.33 8.12 -9.96
C GLU A 379 16.80 9.39 -9.28
N ILE A 380 15.49 9.63 -9.38
CA ILE A 380 14.83 10.81 -8.78
C ILE A 380 14.88 10.82 -7.25
N PHE A 381 15.15 9.67 -6.61
CA PHE A 381 15.21 9.53 -5.16
C PHE A 381 16.65 9.57 -4.60
N LYS A 382 17.68 9.66 -5.46
CA LYS A 382 19.08 9.70 -4.98
C LYS A 382 19.33 10.87 -4.01
N LYS A 383 18.78 12.06 -4.31
CA LYS A 383 18.89 13.24 -3.43
C LYS A 383 18.13 13.09 -2.11
N LEU A 384 17.10 12.26 -2.09
CA LEU A 384 16.31 11.99 -0.89
C LEU A 384 17.12 11.17 0.15
N GLY A 385 18.16 10.46 -0.29
CA GLY A 385 19.04 9.64 0.54
C GLY A 385 18.34 8.38 1.06
N ILE A 386 17.47 7.79 0.22
CA ILE A 386 16.78 6.54 0.51
C ILE A 386 17.74 5.35 0.38
N GLU A 387 17.63 4.36 1.25
CA GLU A 387 18.45 3.14 1.15
C GLU A 387 18.04 2.31 -0.06
N LEU A 388 19.04 1.86 -0.83
CA LEU A 388 18.87 0.96 -1.96
C LEU A 388 19.56 -0.38 -1.69
N THR A 389 19.10 -1.44 -2.35
CA THR A 389 19.83 -2.72 -2.44
C THR A 389 21.06 -2.58 -3.36
N GLU A 390 21.93 -3.58 -3.36
CA GLU A 390 23.08 -3.63 -4.29
C GLU A 390 22.65 -3.56 -5.76
N ASN A 391 21.46 -4.07 -6.09
CA ASN A 391 20.88 -4.04 -7.43
C ASN A 391 20.04 -2.76 -7.70
N GLY A 392 20.08 -1.76 -6.82
CA GLY A 392 19.48 -0.44 -7.03
C GLY A 392 17.99 -0.33 -6.71
N TYR A 393 17.36 -1.37 -6.16
CA TYR A 393 15.95 -1.35 -5.73
C TYR A 393 15.80 -0.61 -4.41
N ILE A 394 14.66 0.03 -4.18
CA ILE A 394 14.37 0.66 -2.90
C ILE A 394 14.23 -0.43 -1.83
N LYS A 395 15.03 -0.34 -0.79
CA LYS A 395 14.98 -1.28 0.33
C LYS A 395 13.75 -0.98 1.20
N THR A 396 12.94 -2.01 1.43
CA THR A 396 11.77 -1.92 2.31
C THR A 396 11.75 -3.01 3.37
N ASP A 397 11.05 -2.76 4.47
CA ASP A 397 10.69 -3.80 5.45
C ASP A 397 9.42 -4.57 5.04
N LYS A 398 8.97 -5.52 5.86
CA LYS A 398 7.74 -6.30 5.61
C LYS A 398 6.47 -5.44 5.58
N SER A 399 6.53 -4.22 6.13
CA SER A 399 5.46 -3.23 6.12
C SER A 399 5.58 -2.26 4.93
N GLN A 400 6.50 -2.52 3.99
CA GLN A 400 6.82 -1.70 2.82
C GLN A 400 7.37 -0.30 3.16
N LYS A 401 7.82 -0.10 4.40
CA LYS A 401 8.45 1.15 4.83
C LYS A 401 9.85 1.25 4.26
N THR A 402 10.22 2.45 3.83
CA THR A 402 11.60 2.76 3.40
C THR A 402 12.44 3.19 4.60
N SER A 403 13.70 3.57 4.37
CA SER A 403 14.56 4.15 5.41
C SER A 403 14.11 5.55 5.89
N ILE A 404 13.08 6.14 5.29
CA ILE A 404 12.60 7.48 5.60
C ILE A 404 11.15 7.39 6.11
N ASP A 405 10.91 7.93 7.30
CA ASP A 405 9.60 7.90 7.93
C ASP A 405 8.54 8.61 7.06
N GLY A 406 7.36 7.98 6.97
CA GLY A 406 6.26 8.46 6.13
C GLY A 406 6.46 8.25 4.62
N ILE A 407 7.54 7.59 4.18
CA ILE A 407 7.78 7.21 2.79
C ILE A 407 7.82 5.68 2.64
N TYR A 408 7.00 5.17 1.73
CA TYR A 408 6.83 3.75 1.41
C TYR A 408 7.20 3.50 -0.05
N ALA A 409 7.49 2.25 -0.42
CA ALA A 409 7.71 1.88 -1.82
C ALA A 409 6.99 0.57 -2.17
N VAL A 410 6.45 0.47 -3.39
CA VAL A 410 5.63 -0.67 -3.82
C VAL A 410 5.92 -1.10 -5.25
N GLY A 411 5.67 -2.38 -5.55
CA GLY A 411 5.88 -2.94 -6.87
C GLY A 411 7.35 -3.01 -7.28
N ASP A 412 7.60 -2.98 -8.59
CA ASP A 412 8.89 -3.34 -9.18
C ASP A 412 10.06 -2.42 -8.78
N VAL A 413 9.80 -1.21 -8.27
CA VAL A 413 10.87 -0.34 -7.77
C VAL A 413 11.47 -0.85 -6.45
N ALA A 414 10.73 -1.71 -5.73
CA ALA A 414 11.08 -2.24 -4.41
C ALA A 414 11.12 -3.78 -4.37
N SER A 415 10.98 -4.46 -5.52
CA SER A 415 10.94 -5.93 -5.59
C SER A 415 11.61 -6.45 -6.85
N GLU A 416 12.47 -7.46 -6.68
CA GLU A 416 13.00 -8.26 -7.79
C GLU A 416 11.98 -9.31 -8.29
N VAL A 417 10.94 -9.58 -7.50
CA VAL A 417 9.82 -10.46 -7.89
C VAL A 417 8.75 -9.61 -8.56
N GLN A 418 8.88 -9.44 -9.88
CA GLN A 418 8.11 -8.48 -10.68
C GLN A 418 6.84 -9.12 -11.25
N PHE A 419 5.83 -9.24 -10.39
CA PHE A 419 4.51 -9.71 -10.76
C PHE A 419 3.45 -8.69 -10.37
N THR A 420 2.42 -8.53 -11.21
CA THR A 420 1.26 -7.68 -10.93
C THR A 420 0.67 -7.95 -9.55
N VAL A 421 0.54 -9.23 -9.17
CA VAL A 421 0.01 -9.65 -7.87
C VAL A 421 0.91 -9.21 -6.70
N VAL A 422 2.24 -9.21 -6.88
CA VAL A 422 3.18 -8.72 -5.86
C VAL A 422 3.04 -7.21 -5.68
N ALA A 423 2.94 -6.45 -6.78
CA ALA A 423 2.72 -5.01 -6.72
C ALA A 423 1.43 -4.65 -5.97
N ILE A 424 0.37 -5.42 -6.18
CA ILE A 424 -0.91 -5.24 -5.48
C ILE A 424 -0.80 -5.61 -4.00
N ALA A 425 -0.13 -6.72 -3.67
CA ALA A 425 0.09 -7.12 -2.29
C ALA A 425 0.87 -6.04 -1.51
N HIS A 426 1.91 -5.47 -2.12
CA HIS A 426 2.64 -4.35 -1.53
C HIS A 426 1.70 -3.15 -1.30
N GLY A 427 0.88 -2.81 -2.29
CA GLY A 427 -0.09 -1.72 -2.17
C GLY A 427 -1.12 -1.90 -1.06
N LEU A 428 -1.60 -3.13 -0.83
CA LEU A 428 -2.50 -3.46 0.27
C LEU A 428 -1.85 -3.22 1.64
N ILE A 429 -0.60 -3.68 1.80
CA ILE A 429 0.17 -3.49 3.03
C ILE A 429 0.32 -1.99 3.33
N VAL A 430 0.72 -1.20 2.31
CA VAL A 430 0.86 0.25 2.46
C VAL A 430 -0.47 0.93 2.77
N ALA A 431 -1.55 0.59 2.07
CA ALA A 431 -2.86 1.19 2.32
C ALA A 431 -3.35 0.93 3.76
N HIS A 432 -3.13 -0.27 4.28
CA HIS A 432 -3.42 -0.60 5.68
C HIS A 432 -2.55 0.24 6.64
N ASN A 433 -1.23 0.29 6.43
CA ASN A 433 -0.32 1.03 7.30
C ASN A 433 -0.55 2.55 7.26
N ALA A 434 -0.84 3.12 6.09
CA ALA A 434 -1.17 4.53 5.94
C ALA A 434 -2.45 4.86 6.73
N TYR A 435 -3.48 4.03 6.63
CA TYR A 435 -4.71 4.20 7.40
C TYR A 435 -4.47 4.11 8.90
N THR A 436 -3.75 3.08 9.38
CA THR A 436 -3.52 2.92 10.82
C THR A 436 -2.64 4.03 11.39
N GLN A 437 -1.66 4.52 10.62
CA GLN A 437 -0.79 5.62 11.02
C GLN A 437 -1.52 6.97 11.07
N LEU A 438 -2.35 7.27 10.07
CA LEU A 438 -3.03 8.57 9.95
C LEU A 438 -4.31 8.64 10.78
N ARG A 439 -5.10 7.56 10.84
CA ARG A 439 -6.38 7.52 11.55
C ARG A 439 -6.27 6.98 12.97
N LYS A 440 -5.16 6.31 13.30
CA LYS A 440 -4.90 5.72 14.62
C LYS A 440 -6.13 4.95 15.15
N PRO A 441 -6.70 4.01 14.37
CA PRO A 441 -7.87 3.25 14.78
C PRO A 441 -7.57 2.49 16.09
N TYR A 442 -8.62 2.10 16.80
CA TYR A 442 -8.46 1.42 18.09
C TYR A 442 -7.91 -0.01 17.95
N TRP A 443 -8.06 -0.61 16.77
CA TRP A 443 -7.51 -1.90 16.38
C TRP A 443 -6.25 -1.70 15.52
N ARG A 444 -5.39 -2.72 15.46
CA ARG A 444 -4.22 -2.74 14.58
C ARG A 444 -4.26 -3.97 13.69
#